data_AF-A0A9E1S9S8-F1
#
_entry.id   AF-A0A9E1S9S8-F1
#
_cell.length_a   1.000
_cell.length_b   1.000
_cell.length_c   1.000
_cell.angle_alpha   90.00
_cell.angle_beta   90.00
_cell.angle_gamma   90.00
#
_symmetry.space_group_name_H-M   'P 1'
#
loop_
_entity.id
_entity.type
_entity.pdbx_description
1 polymer ?
#
loop_
_entity_poly.entity_id
_entity_poly.type
_entity_poly.pdbx_seq_one_letter_code
_entity_poly.pdbx_strand_id
1 'polypeptide(L)'
;MKKLNLMICTLAISFIANGINAQQSGEYHLGFRVSPRISTLGAGLEVAKGLTPNFGLRAGFNYFSYGYEATESDVSYDLELELKSFAVFADWHPFKGAFRLSGGFLINGNGLSGNAKPTSPVEIGGTDYDLDSVNLEISYKTLAPYFGLGWDTTFGDEDNWGFV
;
A
#
# COMPACT_ATOMS: atom_id res chain seq x y z
N MET A 1 -10.45 -34.31 -4.33
CA MET A 1 -11.19 -33.07 -4.66
C MET A 1 -11.46 -32.29 -3.38
N LYS A 2 -10.53 -31.42 -2.96
CA LYS A 2 -10.65 -30.63 -1.73
C LYS A 2 -11.35 -29.32 -2.08
N LYS A 3 -12.58 -29.13 -1.59
CA LYS A 3 -13.28 -27.84 -1.61
C LYS A 3 -12.70 -26.99 -0.48
N LEU A 4 -12.07 -25.87 -0.81
CA LEU A 4 -11.58 -24.91 0.15
C LEU A 4 -12.73 -23.94 0.48
N ASN A 5 -13.28 -24.09 1.68
CA ASN A 5 -14.29 -23.16 2.21
C ASN A 5 -13.60 -21.84 2.55
N LEU A 6 -13.95 -20.79 1.80
CA LEU A 6 -13.61 -19.40 2.11
C LEU A 6 -14.48 -18.95 3.30
N MET A 7 -13.93 -19.03 4.50
CA MET A 7 -14.59 -18.56 5.71
C MET A 7 -14.36 -17.05 5.85
N ILE A 8 -15.46 -16.30 5.75
CA ILE A 8 -15.54 -14.85 5.94
C ILE A 8 -15.25 -14.54 7.41
N CYS A 9 -14.10 -13.91 7.69
CA CYS A 9 -13.79 -13.36 9.01
C CYS A 9 -14.43 -11.97 9.15
N THR A 10 -15.65 -11.94 9.70
CA THR A 10 -16.29 -10.71 10.17
C THR A 10 -15.59 -10.26 11.46
N LEU A 11 -14.63 -9.34 11.36
CA LEU A 11 -14.10 -8.65 12.54
C LEU A 11 -15.09 -7.55 12.96
N ALA A 12 -16.02 -7.89 13.85
CA ALA A 12 -16.79 -6.92 14.60
C ALA A 12 -15.91 -6.35 15.72
N ILE A 13 -15.32 -5.17 15.51
CA ILE A 13 -14.74 -4.37 16.59
C ILE A 13 -15.80 -3.36 17.04
N SER A 14 -16.69 -3.80 17.91
CA SER A 14 -17.53 -2.91 18.71
C SER A 14 -16.76 -2.57 19.98
N PHE A 15 -16.09 -1.42 20.01
CA PHE A 15 -15.63 -0.81 21.26
C PHE A 15 -16.29 0.56 21.44
N ILE A 16 -16.98 0.65 22.56
CA ILE A 16 -17.78 1.75 23.07
C ILE A 16 -16.89 2.95 23.38
N ALA A 17 -17.29 4.15 22.96
CA ALA A 17 -17.00 5.37 23.69
C ALA A 17 -18.27 6.24 23.70
N ASN A 18 -18.79 6.42 24.92
CA ASN A 18 -19.96 7.23 25.23
C ASN A 18 -19.74 8.69 24.82
N GLY A 19 -20.84 9.34 24.42
CA GLY A 19 -20.83 10.71 23.95
C GLY A 19 -20.32 11.72 24.97
N ILE A 20 -19.64 12.73 24.44
CA ILE A 20 -19.55 14.05 25.04
C ILE A 20 -20.14 14.98 23.99
N ASN A 21 -21.40 15.39 24.21
CA ASN A 21 -21.93 16.58 23.58
C ASN A 21 -21.16 17.77 24.17
N ALA A 22 -20.35 18.43 23.35
CA ALA A 22 -19.91 19.80 23.58
C ALA A 22 -20.14 20.56 22.27
N GLN A 23 -21.06 21.52 22.34
CA GLN A 23 -21.51 22.34 21.24
C GLN A 23 -20.62 23.59 21.09
N GLN A 24 -20.28 23.92 19.84
CA GLN A 24 -19.91 25.24 19.28
C GLN A 24 -18.52 25.86 19.60
N SER A 25 -17.63 25.77 18.62
CA SER A 25 -17.20 26.89 17.74
C SER A 25 -16.57 26.26 16.48
N GLY A 26 -16.37 26.96 15.36
CA GLY A 26 -15.80 26.38 14.13
C GLY A 26 -14.35 25.90 14.34
N GLU A 27 -14.19 24.73 14.96
CA GLU A 27 -12.93 24.16 15.39
C GLU A 27 -12.39 23.24 14.29
N TYR A 28 -11.17 23.50 13.83
CA TYR A 28 -10.48 22.60 12.91
C TYR A 28 -10.28 21.23 13.57
N HIS A 29 -10.91 20.19 13.03
CA HIS A 29 -10.83 18.83 13.56
C HIS A 29 -9.46 18.20 13.28
N LEU A 30 -8.58 18.24 14.28
CA LEU A 30 -7.23 17.63 14.26
C LEU A 30 -7.23 16.18 14.77
N GLY A 31 -8.33 15.47 14.53
CA GLY A 31 -8.59 14.13 15.06
C GLY A 31 -7.68 13.03 14.50
N PHE A 32 -7.77 11.86 15.12
CA PHE A 32 -7.20 10.62 14.58
C PHE A 32 -8.12 10.06 13.51
N ARG A 33 -7.51 9.52 12.46
CA ARG A 33 -8.21 8.93 11.33
C ARG A 33 -7.57 7.59 11.02
N VAL A 34 -8.41 6.62 10.68
CA VAL A 34 -8.00 5.27 10.29
C VAL A 34 -8.68 4.97 8.98
N SER A 35 -7.92 4.57 7.97
CA SER A 35 -8.44 4.35 6.63
C SER A 35 -7.89 3.06 6.03
N PRO A 36 -8.74 2.23 5.39
CA PRO A 36 -8.25 1.21 4.48
C PRO A 36 -7.64 1.87 3.24
N ARG A 37 -6.59 1.25 2.69
CA ARG A 37 -5.87 1.73 1.50
C ARG A 37 -5.79 0.59 0.48
N ILE A 38 -6.04 0.91 -0.78
CA ILE A 38 -5.75 0.02 -1.92
C ILE A 38 -4.84 0.82 -2.87
N SER A 39 -3.73 0.22 -3.26
CA SER A 39 -2.74 0.87 -4.12
C SER A 39 -1.97 -0.16 -4.94
N THR A 40 -1.07 0.32 -5.79
CA THR A 40 -0.12 -0.54 -6.50
C THR A 40 0.87 -1.25 -5.57
N LEU A 41 0.96 -0.83 -4.30
CA LEU A 41 1.75 -1.50 -3.26
C LEU A 41 0.93 -2.56 -2.50
N GLY A 42 -0.28 -2.87 -2.96
CA GLY A 42 -1.19 -3.81 -2.32
C GLY A 42 -2.29 -3.13 -1.51
N ALA A 43 -2.94 -3.93 -0.66
CA ALA A 43 -3.96 -3.47 0.27
C ALA A 43 -3.34 -3.16 1.63
N GLY A 44 -3.92 -2.23 2.38
CA GLY A 44 -3.28 -1.71 3.57
C GLY A 44 -4.21 -0.99 4.53
N LEU A 45 -3.63 -0.58 5.65
CA LEU A 45 -4.23 0.29 6.64
C LEU A 45 -3.34 1.49 6.87
N GLU A 46 -3.99 2.62 7.14
CA GLU A 46 -3.32 3.87 7.37
C GLU A 46 -3.94 4.58 8.56
N VAL A 47 -3.08 5.20 9.37
CA VAL A 47 -3.46 6.06 10.47
C VAL A 47 -2.93 7.47 10.20
N ALA A 48 -3.78 8.47 10.41
CA ALA A 48 -3.42 9.86 10.22
C ALA A 48 -3.84 10.69 11.44
N LYS A 49 -3.09 11.75 11.72
CA LYS A 49 -3.38 12.71 12.78
C LYS A 49 -3.10 14.12 12.29
N GLY A 50 -4.07 15.03 12.45
CA GLY A 50 -3.83 16.45 12.29
C GLY A 50 -2.99 17.00 13.44
N LEU A 51 -1.95 17.79 13.15
CA LEU A 51 -1.16 18.49 14.16
C LEU A 51 -1.52 19.98 14.23
N THR A 52 -1.74 20.59 13.08
CA THR A 52 -2.17 21.99 12.93
C THR A 52 -3.14 22.07 11.75
N PRO A 53 -3.88 23.18 11.55
CA PRO A 53 -4.76 23.35 10.39
C PRO A 53 -4.06 23.26 9.02
N ASN A 54 -2.73 23.23 8.98
CA ASN A 54 -1.94 23.12 7.76
C ASN A 54 -1.08 21.85 7.72
N PHE A 55 -0.96 21.10 8.81
CA PHE A 55 -0.02 19.97 8.87
C PHE A 55 -0.63 18.75 9.56
N GLY A 56 -0.42 17.59 8.95
CA GLY A 56 -0.74 16.28 9.49
C GLY A 56 0.43 15.32 9.42
N LEU A 57 0.36 14.27 10.23
CA LEU A 57 1.24 13.10 10.14
C LEU A 57 0.42 11.89 9.76
N ARG A 58 1.04 10.98 9.00
CA ARG A 58 0.40 9.78 8.50
C ARG A 58 1.37 8.62 8.49
N ALA A 59 0.92 7.45 8.91
CA ALA A 59 1.69 6.23 8.84
C ALA A 59 0.81 5.09 8.35
N GLY A 60 1.34 4.22 7.52
CA GLY A 60 0.56 3.15 6.91
C GLY A 60 1.40 1.93 6.58
N PHE A 61 0.71 0.81 6.44
CA PHE A 61 1.30 -0.46 6.04
C PHE A 61 0.51 -1.03 4.88
N ASN A 62 1.20 -1.57 3.87
CA ASN A 62 0.62 -2.28 2.74
C ASN A 62 1.19 -3.70 2.66
N TYR A 63 0.32 -4.63 2.27
CA TYR A 63 0.66 -6.03 2.04
C TYR A 63 -0.13 -6.61 0.87
N PHE A 64 0.56 -7.32 0.00
CA PHE A 64 0.00 -8.18 -1.02
C PHE A 64 1.05 -9.21 -1.44
N SER A 65 0.65 -10.46 -1.65
CA SER A 65 1.53 -11.51 -2.14
C SER A 65 0.79 -12.34 -3.17
N TYR A 66 1.48 -12.67 -4.26
CA TYR A 66 0.92 -13.45 -5.35
C TYR A 66 2.01 -14.32 -5.97
N GLY A 67 1.82 -15.64 -5.92
CA GLY A 67 2.64 -16.62 -6.62
C GLY A 67 1.95 -17.06 -7.91
N TYR A 68 2.72 -17.25 -8.96
CA TYR A 68 2.28 -17.75 -10.25
C TYR A 68 3.22 -18.87 -10.72
N GLU A 69 2.69 -20.09 -10.73
CA GLU A 69 3.36 -21.27 -11.25
C GLU A 69 2.63 -21.74 -12.52
N ALA A 70 3.34 -21.82 -13.64
CA ALA A 70 2.79 -22.29 -14.90
C ALA A 70 3.80 -23.08 -15.73
N THR A 71 3.30 -23.88 -16.66
CA THR A 71 4.13 -24.54 -17.68
C THR A 71 3.56 -24.19 -19.04
N GLU A 72 4.35 -23.47 -19.82
CA GLU A 72 3.95 -23.00 -21.16
C GLU A 72 4.99 -23.48 -22.16
N SER A 73 4.56 -24.23 -23.18
CA SER A 73 5.46 -24.82 -24.19
C SER A 73 6.63 -25.62 -23.59
N ASP A 74 6.33 -26.46 -22.60
CA ASP A 74 7.29 -27.27 -21.82
C ASP A 74 8.30 -26.47 -20.97
N VAL A 75 8.18 -25.14 -20.94
CA VAL A 75 8.97 -24.28 -20.06
C VAL A 75 8.23 -24.05 -18.76
N SER A 76 8.84 -24.44 -17.64
CA SER A 76 8.31 -24.17 -16.30
C SER A 76 8.67 -22.75 -15.88
N TYR A 77 7.66 -22.00 -15.44
CA TYR A 77 7.76 -20.65 -14.88
C TYR A 77 7.26 -20.65 -13.45
N ASP A 78 8.03 -20.03 -12.57
CA ASP A 78 7.70 -19.77 -11.18
C ASP A 78 7.97 -18.29 -10.91
N LEU A 79 6.94 -17.52 -10.58
CA LEU A 79 7.02 -16.08 -10.30
C LEU A 79 6.40 -15.80 -8.94
N GLU A 80 7.11 -15.03 -8.11
CA GLU A 80 6.65 -14.62 -6.81
C GLU A 80 6.70 -13.09 -6.70
N LEU A 81 5.51 -12.49 -6.55
CA LEU A 81 5.36 -11.08 -6.24
C LEU A 81 5.13 -10.91 -4.73
N GLU A 82 6.02 -10.19 -4.07
CA GLU A 82 5.85 -9.76 -2.69
C GLU A 82 5.77 -8.23 -2.64
N LEU A 83 4.66 -7.70 -2.15
CA LEU A 83 4.48 -6.28 -1.87
C LEU A 83 4.28 -6.12 -0.37
N LYS A 84 5.30 -5.63 0.32
CA LYS A 84 5.27 -5.35 1.75
C LYS A 84 5.95 -4.03 1.99
N SER A 85 5.20 -3.05 2.50
CA SER A 85 5.77 -1.74 2.76
C SER A 85 5.16 -1.08 3.99
N PHE A 86 5.99 -0.31 4.68
CA PHE A 86 5.56 0.59 5.74
C PHE A 86 5.95 2.01 5.35
N ALA A 87 5.11 2.99 5.64
CA ALA A 87 5.35 4.36 5.24
C ALA A 87 5.05 5.32 6.39
N VAL A 88 5.82 6.41 6.44
CA VAL A 88 5.56 7.55 7.32
C VAL A 88 5.67 8.82 6.50
N PHE A 89 4.68 9.69 6.63
CA PHE A 89 4.55 10.92 5.87
C PHE A 89 4.21 12.10 6.79
N ALA A 90 4.74 13.26 6.42
CA ALA A 90 4.23 14.55 6.81
C ALA A 90 3.42 15.12 5.64
N ASP A 91 2.19 15.53 5.94
CA ASP A 91 1.25 16.07 4.98
C ASP A 91 1.08 17.57 5.25
N TRP A 92 1.42 18.39 4.26
CA TRP A 92 1.19 19.83 4.28
C TRP A 92 -0.07 20.16 3.47
N HIS A 93 -1.00 20.89 4.06
CA HIS A 93 -2.25 21.34 3.47
C HIS A 93 -2.18 22.87 3.30
N PRO A 94 -1.72 23.39 2.14
CA PRO A 94 -1.50 24.82 1.93
C PRO A 94 -2.78 25.65 2.09
N PHE A 95 -3.91 25.06 1.68
CA PHE A 95 -5.22 25.73 1.66
C PHE A 95 -6.11 25.33 2.84
N LYS A 96 -5.58 24.62 3.85
CA LYS A 96 -6.33 24.14 5.03
C LYS A 96 -7.60 23.35 4.66
N GLY A 97 -7.53 22.58 3.58
CA GLY A 97 -8.62 21.75 3.09
C GLY A 97 -8.08 20.47 2.49
N ALA A 98 -8.82 19.82 1.61
CA ALA A 98 -8.50 18.45 1.20
C ALA A 98 -7.17 18.27 0.46
N PHE A 99 -6.73 19.27 -0.29
CA PHE A 99 -5.48 19.17 -1.05
C PHE A 99 -4.26 19.15 -0.13
N ARG A 100 -3.37 18.17 -0.34
CA ARG A 100 -2.13 17.99 0.42
C ARG A 100 -0.92 17.70 -0.43
N LEU A 101 0.22 18.17 0.05
CA LEU A 101 1.57 17.80 -0.40
C LEU A 101 2.20 16.93 0.68
N SER A 102 2.68 15.76 0.28
CA SER A 102 3.20 14.74 1.18
C SER A 102 4.69 14.58 0.98
N GLY A 103 5.44 14.57 2.08
CA GLY A 103 6.86 14.18 2.10
C GLY A 103 7.10 13.12 3.16
N GLY A 104 8.00 12.18 2.91
CA GLY A 104 8.31 11.16 3.92
C GLY A 104 9.20 10.04 3.44
N PHE A 105 9.06 8.90 4.09
CA PHE A 105 9.87 7.72 3.82
C PHE A 105 9.01 6.47 3.70
N LEU A 106 9.39 5.61 2.76
CA LEU A 106 8.86 4.28 2.56
C LEU A 106 9.92 3.27 2.98
N ILE A 107 9.60 2.42 3.95
CA ILE A 107 10.33 1.20 4.26
C ILE A 107 9.80 0.12 3.33
N ASN A 108 10.61 -0.27 2.35
CA ASN A 108 10.22 -1.06 1.21
C ASN A 108 10.78 -2.49 1.31
N GLY A 109 9.89 -3.47 1.35
CA GLY A 109 10.18 -4.90 1.18
C GLY A 109 9.48 -5.46 -0.06
N ASN A 110 9.14 -4.61 -1.02
CA ASN A 110 8.54 -5.03 -2.28
C ASN A 110 9.61 -5.68 -3.15
N GLY A 111 9.23 -6.72 -3.87
CA GLY A 111 10.08 -7.40 -4.82
C GLY A 111 9.30 -8.33 -5.75
N LEU A 112 9.97 -8.72 -6.83
CA LEU A 112 9.52 -9.75 -7.74
C LEU A 112 10.68 -10.72 -7.95
N SER A 113 10.49 -11.98 -7.60
CA SER A 113 11.40 -13.06 -7.91
C SER A 113 10.79 -13.97 -8.96
N GLY A 114 11.64 -14.66 -9.71
CA GLY A 114 11.18 -15.69 -10.62
C GLY A 114 12.27 -16.61 -11.13
N ASN A 115 11.87 -17.82 -11.51
CA ASN A 115 12.72 -18.80 -12.17
C ASN A 115 12.00 -19.32 -13.41
N ALA A 116 12.75 -19.47 -14.51
CA ALA A 116 12.29 -20.17 -15.70
C ALA A 116 13.32 -21.23 -16.10
N LYS A 117 12.85 -22.34 -16.65
CA LYS A 117 13.69 -23.44 -17.18
C LYS A 117 13.39 -23.65 -18.67
N PRO A 118 14.04 -22.88 -19.55
CA PRO A 118 13.82 -22.95 -20.99
C PRO A 118 14.12 -24.35 -21.54
N THR A 119 13.34 -24.77 -22.54
CA THR A 119 13.55 -26.02 -23.29
C THR A 119 14.00 -25.78 -24.73
N SER A 120 14.10 -24.50 -25.12
CA SER A 120 14.55 -24.00 -26.41
C SER A 120 15.39 -22.73 -26.22
N PRO A 121 16.20 -22.33 -27.22
CA PRO A 121 17.01 -21.12 -27.12
C PRO A 121 16.16 -19.88 -26.81
N VAL A 122 16.66 -19.05 -25.88
CA VAL A 122 16.02 -17.80 -25.44
C VAL A 122 16.70 -16.63 -26.15
N GLU A 123 15.91 -15.81 -26.85
CA GLU A 123 16.42 -14.58 -27.47
C GLU A 123 16.52 -13.45 -26.43
N ILE A 124 17.72 -12.91 -26.23
CA ILE A 124 17.97 -11.76 -25.35
C ILE A 124 18.72 -10.69 -26.15
N GLY A 125 18.08 -9.55 -26.40
CA GLY A 125 18.71 -8.44 -27.12
C GLY A 125 19.12 -8.78 -28.56
N GLY A 126 18.38 -9.68 -29.23
CA GLY A 126 18.65 -10.12 -30.61
C GLY A 126 19.72 -11.21 -30.75
N THR A 127 20.14 -11.83 -29.64
CA THR A 127 21.06 -12.99 -29.64
C THR A 127 20.40 -14.17 -28.94
N ASP A 128 20.47 -15.34 -29.57
CA ASP A 128 19.93 -16.59 -29.01
C ASP A 128 20.92 -17.22 -28.02
N TYR A 129 20.40 -17.62 -26.86
CA TYR A 129 21.15 -18.31 -25.82
C TYR A 129 20.50 -19.65 -25.47
N ASP A 130 21.31 -20.70 -25.41
CA ASP A 130 20.90 -22.00 -24.87
C ASP A 130 21.17 -22.00 -23.35
N LEU A 131 20.12 -21.93 -22.54
CA LEU A 131 20.19 -21.70 -21.09
C LEU A 131 19.41 -22.76 -20.33
N ASP A 132 20.04 -23.38 -19.33
CA ASP A 132 19.37 -24.34 -18.43
C ASP A 132 18.38 -23.65 -17.47
N SER A 133 18.63 -22.39 -17.12
CA SER A 133 17.75 -21.61 -16.24
C SER A 133 17.92 -20.10 -16.43
N VAL A 134 16.84 -19.37 -16.15
CA VAL A 134 16.80 -17.91 -16.08
C VAL A 134 16.24 -17.51 -14.73
N ASN A 135 16.97 -16.67 -13.98
CA ASN A 135 16.52 -16.12 -12.72
C ASN A 135 16.20 -14.63 -12.87
N LEU A 136 15.05 -14.22 -12.34
CA LEU A 136 14.60 -12.85 -12.25
C LEU A 136 14.58 -12.43 -10.78
N GLU A 137 15.22 -11.30 -10.47
CA GLU A 137 15.12 -10.68 -9.15
C GLU A 137 15.02 -9.17 -9.33
N ILE A 138 13.91 -8.60 -8.87
CA ILE A 138 13.67 -7.17 -8.80
C ILE A 138 13.46 -6.82 -7.34
N SER A 139 14.33 -5.97 -6.80
CA SER A 139 14.23 -5.48 -5.43
C SER A 139 14.38 -3.96 -5.39
N TYR A 140 13.83 -3.34 -4.35
CA TYR A 140 13.90 -1.90 -4.12
C TYR A 140 14.78 -1.59 -2.91
N LYS A 141 15.26 -0.33 -2.84
CA LYS A 141 15.96 0.15 -1.65
C LYS A 141 15.06 0.05 -0.42
N THR A 142 15.59 -0.54 0.66
CA THR A 142 14.84 -0.74 1.91
C THR A 142 14.29 0.55 2.49
N LEU A 143 15.01 1.67 2.37
CA LEU A 143 14.51 2.99 2.77
C LEU A 143 14.53 3.90 1.54
N ALA A 144 13.34 4.35 1.12
CA ALA A 144 13.16 5.21 -0.04
C ALA A 144 12.49 6.53 0.38
N PRO A 145 13.04 7.70 0.01
CA PRO A 145 12.35 8.97 0.19
C PRO A 145 11.13 9.04 -0.73
N TYR A 146 10.09 9.72 -0.26
CA TYR A 146 8.82 9.89 -0.98
C TYR A 146 8.42 11.36 -1.02
N PHE A 147 7.91 11.78 -2.17
CA PHE A 147 7.20 13.03 -2.35
C PHE A 147 5.95 12.78 -3.19
N GLY A 148 4.84 13.41 -2.83
CA GLY A 148 3.58 13.20 -3.52
C GLY A 148 2.58 14.31 -3.27
N LEU A 149 1.46 14.20 -3.96
CA LEU A 149 0.29 15.07 -3.83
C LEU A 149 -0.95 14.19 -3.68
N GLY A 150 -1.95 14.70 -2.97
CA GLY A 150 -3.17 13.94 -2.70
C GLY A 150 -4.34 14.80 -2.29
N TRP A 151 -5.48 14.13 -2.13
CA TRP A 151 -6.72 14.70 -1.62
C TRP A 151 -7.19 13.88 -0.44
N ASP A 152 -7.42 14.54 0.68
CA ASP A 152 -7.92 13.98 1.93
C ASP A 152 -9.14 14.80 2.35
N THR A 153 -10.34 14.32 2.02
CA THR A 153 -11.58 15.05 2.31
C THR A 153 -11.91 15.10 3.80
N THR A 154 -11.18 14.37 4.63
CA THR A 154 -11.41 14.33 6.08
C THR A 154 -10.58 15.35 6.86
N PHE A 155 -9.67 16.08 6.19
CA PHE A 155 -8.77 17.01 6.86
C PHE A 155 -9.45 18.34 7.13
N GLY A 156 -9.69 18.64 8.42
CA GLY A 156 -10.33 19.90 8.83
C GLY A 156 -11.82 19.96 8.53
N ASP A 157 -12.44 18.83 8.18
CA ASP A 157 -13.89 18.70 7.99
C ASP A 157 -14.58 18.34 9.32
N GLU A 158 -15.84 18.72 9.47
CA GLU A 158 -16.68 18.34 10.63
C GLU A 158 -17.20 16.90 10.50
N ASP A 159 -17.19 16.36 9.28
CA ASP A 159 -17.63 15.00 8.98
C ASP A 159 -16.65 13.94 9.49
N ASN A 160 -17.19 12.88 10.10
CA ASN A 160 -16.40 11.79 10.68
C ASN A 160 -15.88 10.78 9.63
N TRP A 161 -16.18 10.96 8.34
CA TRP A 161 -15.90 10.02 7.25
C TRP A 161 -15.53 10.73 5.96
N GLY A 162 -14.73 10.08 5.11
CA GLY A 162 -14.36 10.62 3.80
C GLY A 162 -13.32 9.75 3.09
N PHE A 163 -12.68 10.32 2.07
CA PHE A 163 -11.69 9.64 1.24
C PHE A 163 -10.30 10.25 1.42
N VAL A 164 -9.27 9.39 1.36
CA VAL A 164 -7.85 9.67 1.65
C VAL A 164 -6.92 8.99 0.65
#